data_AF-A0A9D6ZCZ9-F1
#
_entry.id   AF-A0A9D6ZCZ9-F1
#
_cell.length_a   1.000
_cell.length_b   1.000
_cell.length_c   1.000
_cell.angle_alpha   90.00
_cell.angle_beta   90.00
_cell.angle_gamma   90.00
#
_symmetry.space_group_name_H-M   'P 1'
#
loop_
_entity.id
_entity.type
_entity.pdbx_description
1 polymer ?
#
loop_
_entity_poly.entity_id
_entity_poly.type
_entity_poly.pdbx_seq_one_letter_code
_entity_poly.pdbx_strand_id
1 'polypeptide(L)'
;MKHKDKRKKIIVDMSSQSKYAIMVFAYLMIYSLIVNVLVYLPTVSVLENENLPLESRIAASKEFFFLESRYLPIAVLVMVVMSLHSFRITHRFFGPIYRFKETIKEIAGGNLDIRVRLRKNDYLKDVESVFNGMLDTLSARFRDVFTSNLKCRLIIAEIMQGADKGTISKEQMNEKLQNIKEQLEIVERLTGSSVNNKKE
;
A
#
# COMPACT_ATOMS: atom_id res chain seq x y z
N MET A 1 -30.37 20.78 2.45
CA MET A 1 -29.81 19.59 1.78
C MET A 1 -28.63 19.06 2.60
N LYS A 2 -28.77 17.92 3.28
CA LYS A 2 -27.72 17.28 4.08
C LYS A 2 -26.89 16.36 3.18
N HIS A 3 -25.59 16.62 3.02
CA HIS A 3 -24.68 15.68 2.37
C HIS A 3 -24.66 14.37 3.15
N LYS A 4 -25.23 13.32 2.55
CA LYS A 4 -25.19 11.96 3.06
C LYS A 4 -23.80 11.41 2.74
N ASP A 5 -22.89 11.53 3.70
CA ASP A 5 -21.56 10.91 3.64
C ASP A 5 -21.68 9.38 3.57
N LYS A 6 -21.84 8.86 2.34
CA LYS A 6 -21.76 7.43 2.01
C LYS A 6 -20.28 6.99 1.93
N ARG A 7 -19.51 7.10 3.02
CA ARG A 7 -18.22 6.39 3.12
C ARG A 7 -18.28 5.28 4.16
N LYS A 8 -19.26 4.38 4.00
CA LYS A 8 -19.35 3.12 4.74
C LYS A 8 -18.79 1.97 3.90
N LYS A 9 -17.47 1.83 3.92
CA LYS A 9 -16.73 0.56 3.69
C LYS A 9 -15.34 0.76 4.29
N ILE A 10 -15.27 0.65 5.63
CA ILE A 10 -14.04 0.77 6.44
C ILE A 10 -13.33 -0.59 6.59
N ILE A 11 -13.93 -1.66 6.06
CA ILE A 11 -13.47 -3.03 6.23
C ILE A 11 -13.36 -3.63 4.84
N VAL A 12 -12.16 -3.72 4.27
CA VAL A 12 -12.01 -4.27 2.92
C VAL A 12 -10.87 -5.27 2.76
N ASP A 13 -10.07 -5.52 3.80
CA ASP A 13 -9.26 -6.74 3.90
C ASP A 13 -9.10 -7.19 5.37
N MET A 14 -10.14 -7.88 5.88
CA MET A 14 -10.16 -8.40 7.25
C MET A 14 -9.10 -9.50 7.47
N SER A 15 -8.60 -10.14 6.40
CA SER A 15 -7.71 -11.30 6.50
C SER A 15 -6.29 -10.90 6.89
N SER A 16 -5.70 -9.93 6.17
CA SER A 16 -4.33 -9.49 6.44
C SER A 16 -4.22 -8.71 7.75
N GLN A 17 -5.23 -7.88 8.03
CA GLN A 17 -5.27 -7.08 9.25
C GLN A 17 -5.44 -7.93 10.52
N SER A 18 -6.36 -8.91 10.49
CA SER A 18 -6.60 -9.77 11.66
C SER A 18 -5.39 -10.64 11.97
N LYS A 19 -4.71 -11.18 10.94
CA LYS A 19 -3.46 -11.94 11.10
C LYS A 19 -2.38 -11.11 11.81
N TYR A 20 -2.16 -9.87 11.37
CA TYR A 20 -1.18 -8.99 12.02
C TYR A 20 -1.59 -8.60 13.44
N ALA A 21 -2.87 -8.29 13.68
CA ALA A 21 -3.36 -7.97 15.01
C ALA A 21 -3.21 -9.16 15.99
N ILE A 22 -3.53 -10.38 15.55
CA ILE A 22 -3.34 -11.61 16.32
C ILE A 22 -1.85 -11.84 16.61
N MET A 23 -0.98 -11.64 15.62
CA MET A 23 0.46 -11.77 15.78
C MET A 23 1.01 -10.78 16.81
N VAL A 24 0.61 -9.50 16.75
CA VAL A 24 1.02 -8.49 17.74
C VAL A 24 0.49 -8.82 19.14
N PHE A 25 -0.78 -9.24 19.25
CA PHE A 25 -1.36 -9.65 20.51
C PHE A 25 -0.63 -10.87 21.10
N ALA A 26 -0.31 -11.86 20.29
CA ALA A 26 0.46 -13.03 20.71
C ALA A 26 1.85 -12.64 21.21
N TYR A 27 2.56 -11.73 20.53
CA TYR A 27 3.83 -11.22 21.02
C TYR A 27 3.69 -10.47 22.34
N LEU A 28 2.70 -9.58 22.48
CA LEU A 28 2.44 -8.88 23.73
C LEU A 28 2.14 -9.85 24.88
N MET A 29 1.40 -10.93 24.61
CA MET A 29 1.07 -11.97 25.57
C MET A 29 2.32 -12.75 25.99
N ILE A 30 3.18 -13.16 25.04
CA ILE A 30 4.46 -13.82 25.32
C ILE A 30 5.38 -12.91 26.14
N TYR A 31 5.56 -11.65 25.74
CA TYR A 31 6.36 -10.69 26.50
C TYR A 31 5.82 -10.49 27.90
N SER A 32 4.50 -10.34 28.05
CA SER A 32 3.87 -10.23 29.37
C SER A 32 4.12 -11.48 30.21
N LEU A 33 4.00 -12.69 29.65
CA LEU A 33 4.25 -13.93 30.38
C LEU A 33 5.71 -13.99 30.87
N ILE A 34 6.67 -13.67 30.00
CA ILE A 34 8.10 -13.64 30.36
C ILE A 34 8.34 -12.65 31.51
N VAL A 35 7.82 -11.42 31.40
CA VAL A 35 8.00 -10.41 32.45
C VAL A 35 7.35 -10.87 33.76
N ASN A 36 6.16 -11.49 33.72
CA ASN A 36 5.54 -12.04 34.91
C ASN A 36 6.39 -13.14 35.56
N VAL A 37 6.93 -14.09 34.77
CA VAL A 37 7.85 -15.10 35.29
C VAL A 37 9.06 -14.44 35.95
N LEU A 38 9.71 -13.48 35.29
CA LEU A 38 10.88 -12.80 35.84
C LEU A 38 10.60 -12.03 37.13
N VAL A 39 9.42 -11.40 37.23
CA VAL A 39 9.01 -10.63 38.41
C VAL A 39 8.63 -11.53 39.59
N TYR A 40 7.94 -12.64 39.34
CA TYR A 40 7.44 -13.52 40.41
C TYR A 40 8.45 -14.58 40.87
N LEU A 41 9.38 -15.01 40.00
CA LEU A 41 10.31 -16.09 40.29
C LEU A 41 11.17 -15.85 41.55
N PRO A 42 11.75 -14.67 41.80
CA PRO A 42 12.48 -14.40 43.04
C PRO A 42 11.60 -14.54 44.29
N THR A 43 10.40 -13.96 44.26
CA THR A 43 9.45 -13.97 45.38
C THR A 43 8.99 -15.39 45.72
N VAL A 44 8.66 -16.18 44.71
CA VAL A 44 8.27 -17.59 44.87
C VAL A 44 9.43 -18.41 45.42
N SER A 45 10.65 -18.21 44.92
CA SER A 45 11.83 -18.94 45.40
C SER A 45 12.13 -18.71 46.88
N VAL A 46 11.87 -17.51 47.40
CA VAL A 46 12.02 -17.18 48.84
C VAL A 46 10.91 -17.83 49.68
N LEU A 47 9.69 -17.89 49.15
CA LEU A 47 8.54 -18.48 49.85
C LEU A 47 8.66 -20.00 50.02
N GLU A 48 9.15 -20.68 48.98
CA GLU A 48 9.33 -22.15 48.94
C GLU A 48 10.56 -22.63 49.72
N ASN A 49 11.53 -21.75 49.99
CA ASN A 49 12.73 -22.13 50.70
C ASN A 49 12.51 -22.16 52.23
N GLU A 50 12.24 -23.35 52.76
CA GLU A 50 12.01 -23.58 54.20
C GLU A 50 13.23 -23.29 55.08
N ASN A 51 14.43 -23.26 54.50
CA ASN A 51 15.67 -22.98 55.24
C ASN A 51 15.88 -21.48 55.52
N LEU A 52 15.08 -20.60 54.89
CA LEU A 52 15.17 -19.16 55.12
C LEU A 52 14.43 -18.75 56.39
N PRO A 53 14.90 -17.67 57.06
CA PRO A 53 14.22 -17.11 58.23
C PRO A 53 12.74 -16.80 57.94
N LEU A 54 11.89 -17.02 58.94
CA LEU A 54 10.45 -16.74 58.84
C LEU A 54 10.18 -15.28 58.45
N GLU A 55 11.00 -14.35 58.92
CA GLU A 55 10.91 -12.92 58.57
C GLU A 55 11.04 -12.67 57.05
N SER A 56 12.01 -13.33 56.40
CA SER A 56 12.21 -13.23 54.94
C SER A 56 11.02 -13.79 54.16
N ARG A 57 10.42 -14.88 54.65
CA ARG A 57 9.22 -15.49 54.04
C ARG A 57 7.98 -14.61 54.23
N ILE A 58 7.85 -13.94 55.38
CA ILE A 58 6.78 -12.95 55.62
C ILE A 58 6.96 -11.71 54.74
N ALA A 59 8.20 -11.27 54.51
CA ALA A 59 8.46 -10.16 53.60
C ALA A 59 8.08 -10.53 52.15
N ALA A 60 8.51 -11.71 51.68
CA ALA A 60 8.18 -12.21 50.34
C ALA A 60 6.68 -12.44 50.15
N SER A 61 5.92 -12.86 51.17
CA SER A 61 4.47 -13.02 51.04
C SER A 61 3.76 -11.67 50.88
N LYS A 62 4.18 -10.65 51.62
CA LYS A 62 3.68 -9.27 51.44
C LYS A 62 4.00 -8.74 50.05
N GLU A 63 5.21 -8.98 49.55
CA GLU A 63 5.60 -8.62 48.19
C GLU A 63 4.77 -9.35 47.13
N PHE A 64 4.53 -10.65 47.31
CA PHE A 64 3.66 -11.44 46.44
C PHE A 64 2.23 -10.87 46.39
N PHE A 65 1.62 -10.58 47.54
CA PHE A 65 0.30 -9.96 47.59
C PHE A 65 0.28 -8.57 46.96
N PHE A 66 1.36 -7.79 47.09
CA PHE A 66 1.50 -6.51 46.41
C PHE A 66 1.57 -6.68 44.88
N LEU A 67 2.37 -7.63 44.40
CA LEU A 67 2.49 -7.93 42.98
C LEU A 67 1.14 -8.38 42.40
N GLU A 68 0.42 -9.23 43.12
CA GLU A 68 -0.89 -9.73 42.71
C GLU A 68 -1.95 -8.63 42.67
N SER A 69 -2.04 -7.81 43.72
CA SER A 69 -3.11 -6.81 43.87
C SER A 69 -2.87 -5.51 43.11
N ARG A 70 -1.62 -5.15 42.84
CA ARG A 70 -1.26 -3.88 42.20
C ARG A 70 -0.59 -4.06 40.85
N TYR A 71 0.43 -4.92 40.77
CA TYR A 71 1.21 -5.05 39.54
C TYR A 71 0.43 -5.76 38.43
N LEU A 72 -0.24 -6.89 38.70
CA LEU A 72 -0.99 -7.62 37.67
C LEU A 72 -2.10 -6.79 37.00
N PRO A 73 -2.99 -6.09 37.74
CA PRO A 73 -3.99 -5.23 37.12
C PRO A 73 -3.39 -4.14 36.23
N ILE A 74 -2.26 -3.56 36.65
CA ILE A 74 -1.53 -2.56 35.86
C ILE A 74 -0.92 -3.19 34.59
N ALA A 75 -0.30 -4.36 34.71
CA ALA A 75 0.27 -5.08 33.58
C ALA A 75 -0.78 -5.44 32.53
N VAL A 76 -1.95 -5.93 32.97
CA VAL A 76 -3.11 -6.20 32.11
C VAL A 76 -3.63 -4.91 31.45
N LEU A 77 -3.77 -3.83 32.22
CA LEU A 77 -4.19 -2.54 31.68
C LEU A 77 -3.24 -2.04 30.59
N VAL A 78 -1.93 -2.12 30.82
CA VAL A 78 -0.90 -1.75 29.84
C VAL A 78 -1.01 -2.61 28.59
N MET A 79 -1.18 -3.94 28.73
CA MET A 79 -1.37 -4.85 27.60
C MET A 79 -2.59 -4.47 26.75
N VAL A 80 -3.72 -4.14 27.40
CA VAL A 80 -4.95 -3.71 26.71
C VAL A 80 -4.74 -2.39 25.97
N VAL A 81 -4.12 -1.40 26.62
CA VAL A 81 -3.83 -0.09 26.01
C VAL A 81 -2.90 -0.25 24.81
N MET A 82 -1.84 -1.04 24.94
CA MET A 82 -0.90 -1.32 23.85
C MET A 82 -1.58 -2.06 22.69
N SER A 83 -2.45 -3.02 22.98
CA SER A 83 -3.22 -3.75 21.96
C SER A 83 -4.15 -2.81 21.18
N LEU A 84 -4.87 -1.93 21.88
CA LEU A 84 -5.75 -0.92 21.29
C LEU A 84 -4.96 0.09 20.44
N HIS A 85 -3.77 0.48 20.90
CA HIS A 85 -2.89 1.39 20.18
C HIS A 85 -2.37 0.74 18.88
N SER A 86 -1.84 -0.47 18.97
CA SER A 86 -1.37 -1.26 17.82
C SER A 86 -2.48 -1.50 16.80
N PHE A 87 -3.70 -1.77 17.25
CA PHE A 87 -4.85 -1.90 16.36
C PHE A 87 -5.13 -0.62 15.56
N ARG A 88 -5.07 0.55 16.21
CA ARG A 88 -5.22 1.86 15.52
C ARG A 88 -4.12 2.11 14.50
N ILE A 89 -2.87 1.81 14.83
CA ILE A 89 -1.73 1.95 13.91
C ILE A 89 -1.93 1.05 12.68
N THR A 90 -2.25 -0.22 12.92
CA THR A 90 -2.46 -1.23 11.89
C THR A 90 -3.53 -0.79 10.88
N HIS A 91 -4.64 -0.23 11.36
CA HIS A 91 -5.69 0.30 10.48
C HIS A 91 -5.21 1.42 9.55
N ARG A 92 -4.36 2.33 10.04
CA ARG A 92 -3.81 3.45 9.26
C ARG A 92 -2.75 3.01 8.25
N PHE A 93 -2.26 1.77 8.36
CA PHE A 93 -1.28 1.17 7.46
C PHE A 93 -1.95 0.30 6.38
N PHE A 94 -2.80 -0.65 6.78
CA PHE A 94 -3.44 -1.58 5.85
C PHE A 94 -4.55 -0.94 5.01
N GLY A 95 -5.21 0.11 5.51
CA GLY A 95 -6.21 0.86 4.73
C GLY A 95 -5.65 1.42 3.41
N PRO A 96 -4.52 2.16 3.45
CA PRO A 96 -3.79 2.58 2.27
C PRO A 96 -3.36 1.46 1.33
N ILE A 97 -2.77 0.39 1.87
CA ILE A 97 -2.32 -0.76 1.06
C ILE A 97 -3.48 -1.34 0.25
N TYR A 98 -4.65 -1.50 0.87
CA TYR A 98 -5.84 -1.96 0.18
C TYR A 98 -6.22 -1.03 -0.98
N ARG A 99 -6.19 0.30 -0.77
CA ARG A 99 -6.50 1.27 -1.83
C ARG A 99 -5.51 1.19 -2.99
N PHE A 100 -4.22 1.05 -2.72
CA PHE A 100 -3.22 0.82 -3.77
C PHE A 100 -3.52 -0.46 -4.54
N LYS A 101 -3.79 -1.57 -3.84
CA LYS A 101 -4.12 -2.86 -4.47
C LYS A 101 -5.31 -2.77 -5.42
N GLU A 102 -6.41 -2.14 -5.00
CA GLU A 102 -7.57 -1.96 -5.87
C GLU A 102 -7.26 -1.05 -7.06
N THR A 103 -6.52 0.02 -6.85
CA THR A 103 -6.13 0.93 -7.94
C THR A 103 -5.23 0.22 -8.95
N ILE A 104 -4.29 -0.61 -8.49
CA ILE A 104 -3.42 -1.42 -9.36
C ILE A 104 -4.24 -2.40 -10.21
N LYS A 105 -5.30 -3.01 -9.66
CA LYS A 105 -6.19 -3.89 -10.44
C LYS A 105 -6.93 -3.12 -11.53
N GLU A 106 -7.44 -1.93 -11.22
CA GLU A 106 -8.10 -1.06 -12.20
C GLU A 106 -7.13 -0.60 -13.31
N ILE A 107 -5.89 -0.26 -12.95
CA ILE A 107 -4.81 0.04 -13.90
C ILE A 107 -4.51 -1.17 -14.79
N ALA A 108 -4.45 -2.38 -14.21
CA ALA A 108 -4.28 -3.61 -14.97
C ALA A 108 -5.45 -3.88 -15.94
N GLY A 109 -6.64 -3.35 -15.64
CA GLY A 109 -7.80 -3.32 -16.55
C GLY A 109 -7.73 -2.23 -17.62
N GLY A 110 -6.67 -1.41 -17.67
CA GLY A 110 -6.47 -0.34 -18.64
C GLY A 110 -6.97 1.04 -18.21
N ASN A 111 -7.49 1.18 -16.99
CA ASN A 111 -7.98 2.46 -16.50
C ASN A 111 -6.85 3.29 -15.85
N LEU A 112 -6.29 4.23 -16.62
CA LEU A 112 -5.19 5.10 -16.19
C LEU A 112 -5.63 6.46 -15.64
N ASP A 113 -6.93 6.75 -15.62
CA ASP A 113 -7.46 8.05 -15.18
C ASP A 113 -7.80 8.08 -13.68
N ILE A 114 -7.63 6.96 -12.99
CA ILE A 114 -7.84 6.85 -11.55
C ILE A 114 -6.64 7.38 -10.77
N ARG A 115 -6.89 7.92 -9.58
CA ARG A 115 -5.84 8.38 -8.67
C ARG A 115 -6.10 7.85 -7.26
N VAL A 116 -5.02 7.53 -6.56
CA VAL A 116 -5.09 7.15 -5.15
C VAL A 116 -5.25 8.41 -4.31
N ARG A 117 -6.17 8.38 -3.36
CA ARG A 117 -6.29 9.45 -2.35
C ARG A 117 -6.44 8.83 -0.97
N LEU A 118 -5.44 9.02 -0.12
CA LEU A 118 -5.37 8.53 1.25
C LEU A 118 -5.79 9.64 2.23
N ARG A 119 -6.11 9.24 3.46
CA ARG A 119 -6.44 10.19 4.54
C ARG A 119 -5.17 10.93 4.98
N LYS A 120 -5.33 12.13 5.51
CA LYS A 120 -4.20 13.01 5.93
C LYS A 120 -3.20 12.30 6.86
N ASN A 121 -3.72 11.42 7.70
CA ASN A 121 -2.97 10.74 8.75
C ASN A 121 -2.62 9.29 8.37
N ASP A 122 -2.83 8.85 7.14
CA ASP A 122 -2.44 7.49 6.76
C ASP A 122 -0.91 7.38 6.61
N TYR A 123 -0.33 6.21 6.91
CA TYR A 123 1.14 6.04 6.95
C TYR A 123 1.83 6.13 5.58
N LEU A 124 1.12 5.82 4.49
CA LEU A 124 1.65 5.80 3.12
C LEU A 124 1.28 7.06 2.32
N LYS A 125 1.05 8.18 3.01
CA LYS A 125 0.57 9.42 2.40
C LYS A 125 1.59 10.06 1.45
N ASP A 126 2.86 9.88 1.72
CA ASP A 126 4.00 10.24 0.87
C ASP A 126 4.05 9.39 -0.42
N VAL A 127 3.72 8.11 -0.33
CA VAL A 127 3.65 7.20 -1.50
C VAL A 127 2.53 7.62 -2.45
N GLU A 128 1.45 8.22 -1.96
CA GLU A 128 0.33 8.71 -2.78
C GLU A 128 0.79 9.65 -3.90
N SER A 129 1.62 10.65 -3.58
CA SER A 129 2.06 11.63 -4.59
C SER A 129 2.97 11.00 -5.63
N VAL A 130 3.88 10.12 -5.20
CA VAL A 130 4.80 9.43 -6.12
C VAL A 130 4.03 8.49 -7.04
N PHE A 131 3.09 7.73 -6.48
CA PHE A 131 2.25 6.80 -7.24
C PHE A 131 1.36 7.52 -8.25
N ASN A 132 0.71 8.63 -7.84
CA ASN A 132 -0.11 9.41 -8.75
C ASN A 132 0.73 10.08 -9.85
N GLY A 133 1.94 10.58 -9.54
CA GLY A 133 2.84 11.13 -10.55
C GLY A 133 3.30 10.10 -11.60
N MET A 134 3.51 8.85 -11.18
CA MET A 134 3.73 7.72 -12.11
C MET A 134 2.52 7.53 -13.04
N LEU A 135 1.29 7.56 -12.52
CA LEU A 135 0.08 7.42 -13.33
C LEU A 135 -0.15 8.60 -14.27
N ASP A 136 0.17 9.82 -13.84
CA ASP A 136 0.11 11.01 -14.69
C ASP A 136 1.07 10.85 -15.89
N THR A 137 2.29 10.38 -15.63
CA THR A 137 3.29 10.11 -16.68
C THR A 137 2.83 9.01 -17.63
N LEU A 138 2.27 7.91 -17.08
CA LEU A 138 1.79 6.79 -17.88
C LEU A 138 0.58 7.19 -18.75
N SER A 139 -0.39 7.88 -18.17
CA SER A 139 -1.58 8.40 -18.88
C SER A 139 -1.18 9.36 -20.00
N ALA A 140 -0.23 10.27 -19.74
CA ALA A 140 0.30 11.18 -20.77
C ALA A 140 0.92 10.42 -21.95
N ARG A 141 1.80 9.44 -21.68
CA ARG A 141 2.42 8.62 -22.74
C ARG A 141 1.38 7.85 -23.56
N PHE A 142 0.38 7.25 -22.92
CA PHE A 142 -0.71 6.56 -23.62
C PHE A 142 -1.51 7.52 -24.51
N ARG A 143 -1.79 8.73 -24.02
CA ARG A 143 -2.49 9.77 -24.80
C ARG A 143 -1.69 10.19 -26.03
N ASP A 144 -0.38 10.34 -25.88
CA ASP A 144 0.51 10.70 -27.00
C ASP A 144 0.54 9.59 -28.05
N VAL A 145 0.65 8.32 -27.63
CA VAL A 145 0.57 7.16 -28.53
C VAL A 145 -0.77 7.12 -29.27
N PHE A 146 -1.87 7.31 -28.56
CA PHE A 146 -3.21 7.34 -29.17
C PHE A 146 -3.35 8.49 -30.18
N THR A 147 -2.82 9.67 -29.84
CA THR A 147 -2.83 10.84 -30.72
C THR A 147 -2.02 10.61 -31.99
N SER A 148 -0.82 10.05 -31.88
CA SER A 148 -0.01 9.66 -33.05
C SER A 148 -0.71 8.58 -33.89
N ASN A 149 -1.35 7.59 -33.26
CA ASN A 149 -2.12 6.57 -33.97
C ASN A 149 -3.29 7.17 -34.76
N LEU A 150 -4.05 8.09 -34.16
CA LEU A 150 -5.14 8.81 -34.85
C LEU A 150 -4.61 9.63 -36.03
N LYS A 151 -3.49 10.35 -35.87
CA LYS A 151 -2.84 11.09 -36.97
C LYS A 151 -2.47 10.17 -38.12
N CYS A 152 -1.84 9.02 -37.85
CA CYS A 152 -1.52 8.04 -38.88
C CYS A 152 -2.77 7.56 -39.62
N ARG A 153 -3.85 7.24 -38.89
CA ARG A 153 -5.11 6.79 -39.49
C ARG A 153 -5.74 7.84 -40.41
N LEU A 154 -5.70 9.12 -40.02
CA LEU A 154 -6.18 10.22 -40.84
C LEU A 154 -5.35 10.37 -42.12
N ILE A 155 -4.02 10.35 -42.02
CA ILE A 155 -3.13 10.44 -43.19
C ILE A 155 -3.36 9.27 -44.15
N ILE A 156 -3.52 8.04 -43.63
CA ILE A 156 -3.84 6.87 -44.45
C ILE A 156 -5.18 7.06 -45.16
N ALA A 157 -6.22 7.54 -44.48
CA ALA A 157 -7.52 7.80 -45.09
C ALA A 157 -7.44 8.85 -46.21
N GLU A 158 -6.64 9.91 -46.02
CA GLU A 158 -6.39 10.91 -47.05
C GLU A 158 -5.66 10.33 -48.28
N ILE A 159 -4.67 9.46 -48.07
CA ILE A 159 -3.99 8.75 -49.16
C ILE A 159 -4.97 7.87 -49.93
N MET A 160 -5.78 7.06 -49.22
CA MET A 160 -6.76 6.16 -49.84
C MET A 160 -7.78 6.94 -50.68
N GLN A 161 -8.35 8.01 -50.13
CA GLN A 161 -9.31 8.84 -50.85
C GLN A 161 -8.68 9.55 -52.06
N GLY A 162 -7.45 10.03 -51.92
CA GLY A 162 -6.71 10.67 -53.00
C GLY A 162 -6.38 9.70 -54.15
N ALA A 163 -6.03 8.46 -53.81
CA ALA A 163 -5.75 7.38 -54.76
C ALA A 163 -7.02 6.94 -55.51
N ASP A 164 -8.14 6.73 -54.81
CA ASP A 164 -9.43 6.35 -55.43
C ASP A 164 -9.94 7.40 -56.43
N LYS A 165 -9.71 8.68 -56.13
CA LYS A 165 -10.11 9.80 -57.00
C LYS A 165 -9.08 10.10 -58.10
N GLY A 166 -7.92 9.44 -58.11
CA GLY A 166 -6.81 9.76 -59.01
C GLY A 166 -6.25 11.17 -58.84
N THR A 167 -6.44 11.76 -57.65
CA THR A 167 -6.10 13.18 -57.35
C THR A 167 -4.78 13.35 -56.61
N ILE A 168 -4.19 12.27 -56.11
CA ILE A 168 -2.93 12.32 -55.37
C ILE A 168 -1.74 12.11 -56.31
N SER A 169 -0.79 13.04 -56.28
CA SER A 169 0.50 12.90 -56.97
C SER A 169 1.45 11.98 -56.20
N LYS A 170 2.50 11.47 -56.87
CA LYS A 170 3.55 10.67 -56.23
C LYS A 170 4.30 11.47 -55.15
N GLU A 171 4.54 12.75 -55.40
CA GLU A 171 5.20 13.66 -54.46
C GLU A 171 4.38 13.82 -53.18
N GLN A 172 3.07 14.09 -53.31
CA GLN A 172 2.17 14.22 -52.16
C GLN A 172 2.03 12.91 -51.38
N MET A 173 2.04 11.76 -52.08
CA MET A 173 2.00 10.45 -51.44
C MET A 173 3.27 10.19 -50.62
N ASN A 174 4.45 10.49 -51.17
CA ASN A 174 5.73 10.35 -50.47
C ASN A 174 5.81 11.26 -49.23
N GLU A 175 5.35 12.51 -49.32
CA GLU A 175 5.29 13.43 -48.18
C GLU A 175 4.41 12.89 -47.05
N LYS A 176 3.20 12.41 -47.38
CA LYS A 176 2.29 11.81 -46.40
C LYS A 176 2.86 10.55 -45.76
N LEU A 177 3.56 9.70 -46.53
CA LEU A 177 4.24 8.52 -46.00
C LEU A 177 5.39 8.89 -45.05
N GLN A 178 6.13 9.96 -45.35
CA GLN A 178 7.16 10.48 -44.45
C GLN A 178 6.57 10.97 -43.12
N ASN A 179 5.44 11.70 -43.17
CA ASN A 179 4.72 12.12 -41.96
C ASN A 179 4.26 10.93 -41.10
N ILE A 180 3.78 9.84 -41.72
CA ILE A 180 3.43 8.60 -41.00
C ILE A 180 4.67 8.00 -40.34
N LYS A 181 5.80 7.93 -41.06
CA LYS A 181 7.07 7.42 -40.50
C LYS A 181 7.49 8.22 -39.27
N GLU A 182 7.43 9.54 -39.34
CA GLU A 182 7.75 10.41 -38.19
C GLU A 182 6.84 10.16 -36.98
N GLN A 183 5.52 9.97 -37.20
CA GLN A 183 4.60 9.63 -36.13
C GLN A 183 4.90 8.26 -35.51
N LEU A 184 5.31 7.27 -36.33
CA LEU A 184 5.71 5.95 -35.84
C LEU A 184 7.01 6.02 -35.02
N GLU A 185 7.99 6.82 -35.45
CA GLU A 185 9.22 7.05 -34.67
C GLU A 185 8.93 7.68 -33.30
N ILE A 186 7.95 8.59 -33.20
CA ILE A 186 7.49 9.15 -31.92
C ILE A 186 6.93 8.03 -31.03
N VAL A 187 6.08 7.16 -31.57
CA VAL A 187 5.50 6.03 -30.82
C VAL A 187 6.58 5.05 -30.35
N GLU A 188 7.56 4.73 -31.18
CA GLU A 188 8.69 3.86 -30.82
C GLU A 188 9.52 4.44 -29.66
N ARG A 189 9.77 5.75 -29.67
CA ARG A 189 10.46 6.45 -28.58
C ARG A 189 9.65 6.42 -27.27
N LEU A 190 8.34 6.63 -27.35
CA LEU A 190 7.45 6.66 -26.19
C LEU A 190 7.26 5.29 -25.53
N THR A 191 7.24 4.24 -26.34
CA THR A 191 7.05 2.83 -25.91
C THR A 191 8.36 2.14 -25.48
N GLY A 192 9.51 2.80 -25.66
CA GLY A 192 10.81 2.26 -25.24
C GLY A 192 11.35 1.14 -26.12
N SER A 193 10.77 0.92 -27.30
CA SER A 193 11.17 -0.15 -28.24
C SER A 193 12.50 0.09 -28.96
N SER A 194 13.26 1.15 -28.60
CA SER A 194 14.49 1.54 -29.31
C SER A 194 15.80 1.00 -28.72
N VAL A 195 15.78 0.01 -27.82
CA VAL A 195 17.03 -0.46 -27.16
C VAL A 195 17.73 -1.65 -27.85
N ASN A 196 17.14 -2.38 -28.82
CA ASN A 196 17.80 -3.61 -29.31
C ASN A 196 18.05 -3.81 -30.81
N ASN A 197 17.88 -2.81 -31.68
CA ASN A 197 18.20 -2.96 -33.12
C ASN A 197 19.37 -2.10 -33.62
N LYS A 198 20.36 -1.81 -32.75
CA LYS A 198 21.62 -1.15 -33.17
C LYS A 198 22.92 -1.89 -32.80
N LYS A 199 22.86 -3.16 -32.40
CA LYS A 199 24.06 -4.01 -32.26
C LYS A 199 23.75 -5.46 -32.61
N GLU A 200 23.87 -5.78 -33.90
CA GLU A 200 24.78 -6.79 -34.49
C GLU A 200 24.43 -7.00 -35.98
#